data_AF-A0AAU0UN08-F1
#
_entry.id   AF-A0AAU0UN08-F1
#
_cell.length_a   1.000
_cell.length_b   1.000
_cell.length_c   1.000
_cell.angle_alpha   90.00
_cell.angle_beta   90.00
_cell.angle_gamma   90.00
#
_symmetry.space_group_name_H-M   'P 1'
#
loop_
_entity.id
_entity.type
_entity.pdbx_description
1 polymer ?
#
loop_
_entity_poly.entity_id
_entity_poly.type
_entity_poly.pdbx_seq_one_letter_code
_entity_poly.pdbx_strand_id
1 'polypeptide(L)'
;MKDRLISGGIAGLIAGVIQNIYGAVIKATGITDRSFSDFAEVLIMNKPAQTLIGTIVGFIGHIIVGTMFGVLFSYIILLTSHRYFVLKGLGYGAILWFLLMGFGTIFNLAQFQDIPPTPALTTFIGALIYGVTLAYSLRIIDKNTRLL
;
A
#
# COMPACT_ATOMS: atom_id res chain seq x y z
N MET A 1 -21.53 9.62 -2.27
CA MET A 1 -22.21 8.45 -1.64
C MET A 1 -21.82 8.41 -0.17
N LYS A 2 -22.78 8.26 0.76
CA LYS A 2 -22.50 8.09 2.20
C LYS A 2 -22.10 6.64 2.51
N ASP A 3 -21.11 6.12 1.80
CA ASP A 3 -20.64 4.75 1.99
C ASP A 3 -19.16 4.78 2.35
N ARG A 4 -18.87 4.41 3.60
CA ARG A 4 -17.53 4.45 4.19
C ARG A 4 -16.64 3.32 3.67
N LEU A 5 -17.25 2.18 3.32
CA LEU A 5 -16.55 1.07 2.68
C LEU A 5 -16.09 1.54 1.29
N ILE A 6 -16.99 2.12 0.49
CA ILE A 6 -16.63 2.64 -0.83
C ILE A 6 -15.65 3.81 -0.74
N SER A 7 -15.84 4.73 0.20
CA SER A 7 -14.94 5.89 0.39
C SER A 7 -13.54 5.46 0.80
N GLY A 8 -13.44 4.50 1.74
CA GLY A 8 -12.17 3.89 2.15
C GLY A 8 -11.52 3.11 1.01
N GLY A 9 -12.30 2.33 0.26
CA GLY A 9 -11.83 1.59 -0.90
C GLY A 9 -11.26 2.50 -1.99
N ILE A 10 -11.97 3.57 -2.37
CA ILE A 10 -11.49 4.55 -3.36
C ILE A 10 -10.22 5.25 -2.85
N ALA A 11 -10.17 5.63 -1.57
CA ALA A 11 -8.98 6.25 -1.00
C ALA A 11 -7.77 5.29 -1.00
N GLY A 12 -7.99 4.00 -0.68
CA GLY A 12 -6.99 2.94 -0.74
C GLY A 12 -6.52 2.64 -2.17
N LEU A 13 -7.44 2.65 -3.13
CA LEU A 13 -7.14 2.51 -4.56
C LEU A 13 -6.20 3.64 -5.01
N ILE A 14 -6.56 4.91 -4.73
CA ILE A 14 -5.74 6.07 -5.10
C ILE A 14 -4.36 5.97 -4.45
N ALA A 15 -4.29 5.66 -3.16
CA ALA A 15 -3.04 5.50 -2.45
C ALA A 15 -2.17 4.37 -3.02
N GLY A 16 -2.76 3.22 -3.34
CA GLY A 16 -2.08 2.09 -3.95
C GLY A 16 -1.54 2.40 -5.35
N VAL A 17 -2.27 3.18 -6.16
CA VAL A 17 -1.79 3.64 -7.47
C VAL A 17 -0.59 4.57 -7.30
N ILE A 18 -0.68 5.57 -6.42
CA ILE A 18 0.43 6.50 -6.17
C ILE A 18 1.68 5.76 -5.63
N GLN A 19 1.49 4.81 -4.73
CA GLN A 19 2.58 3.98 -4.19
C GLN A 19 3.24 3.11 -5.28
N ASN A 20 2.45 2.53 -6.19
CA ASN A 20 2.98 1.78 -7.33
C ASN A 20 3.77 2.68 -8.30
N ILE A 21 3.27 3.90 -8.59
CA ILE A 21 4.00 4.87 -9.43
C ILE A 21 5.35 5.20 -8.79
N TYR A 22 5.37 5.50 -7.49
CA TYR A 22 6.61 5.71 -6.75
C TYR A 22 7.56 4.50 -6.86
N GLY A 23 7.06 3.29 -6.58
CA GLY A 23 7.87 2.07 -6.64
C GLY A 23 8.44 1.80 -8.03
N ALA A 24 7.64 2.00 -9.08
CA ALA A 24 8.07 1.84 -10.47
C ALA A 24 9.15 2.87 -10.85
N VAL A 25 9.00 4.13 -10.45
CA VAL A 25 10.01 5.18 -10.68
C VAL A 25 11.32 4.85 -9.98
N ILE A 26 11.29 4.51 -8.69
CA ILE A 26 12.50 4.18 -7.93
C ILE A 26 13.19 2.93 -8.48
N LYS A 27 12.42 1.91 -8.90
CA LYS A 27 12.97 0.73 -9.58
C LYS A 27 13.59 1.10 -10.94
N ALA A 28 12.93 1.95 -11.74
CA ALA A 28 13.44 2.39 -13.04
C ALA A 28 14.74 3.20 -12.94
N THR A 29 14.94 3.94 -11.84
CA THR A 29 16.21 4.64 -11.56
C THR A 29 17.34 3.73 -11.07
N GLY A 30 17.08 2.44 -10.83
CA GLY A 30 18.07 1.49 -10.33
C GLY A 30 18.37 1.57 -8.84
N ILE A 31 17.65 2.40 -8.07
CA ILE A 31 17.82 2.53 -6.62
C ILE A 31 17.38 1.26 -5.88
N THR A 32 16.38 0.55 -6.41
CA THR A 32 15.87 -0.72 -5.85
C THR A 32 15.76 -1.76 -6.96
N ASP A 33 15.93 -3.04 -6.62
CA ASP A 33 15.77 -4.18 -7.54
C ASP A 33 14.32 -4.68 -7.62
N ARG A 34 13.50 -4.32 -6.63
CA ARG A 34 12.11 -4.76 -6.48
C ARG A 34 11.18 -3.62 -6.09
N SER A 35 9.94 -3.72 -6.57
CA SER A 35 8.82 -2.80 -6.41
C SER A 35 7.65 -3.50 -5.73
N PHE A 36 6.60 -2.74 -5.39
CA PHE A 36 5.39 -3.27 -4.76
C PHE A 36 4.69 -4.35 -5.58
N SER A 37 4.68 -4.21 -6.92
CA SER A 37 4.14 -5.23 -7.81
C SER A 37 4.92 -6.55 -7.72
N ASP A 38 6.25 -6.50 -7.55
CA ASP A 38 7.07 -7.71 -7.46
C ASP A 38 6.77 -8.47 -6.16
N PHE A 39 6.54 -7.77 -5.05
CA PHE A 39 6.11 -8.37 -3.78
C PHE A 39 4.70 -8.98 -3.85
N ALA A 40 3.77 -8.32 -4.55
CA ALA A 40 2.42 -8.85 -4.73
C ALA A 40 2.38 -10.04 -5.71
N GLU A 41 3.23 -10.02 -6.75
CA GLU A 41 3.38 -11.11 -7.71
C GLU A 41 3.80 -12.41 -7.01
N VAL A 42 4.85 -12.37 -6.19
CA VAL A 42 5.31 -13.55 -5.44
C VAL A 42 4.32 -13.99 -4.37
N LEU A 43 3.53 -13.08 -3.81
CA LEU A 43 2.46 -13.43 -2.86
C LEU A 43 1.36 -14.27 -3.56
N ILE A 44 1.04 -13.95 -4.81
CA ILE A 44 -0.01 -14.63 -5.59
C ILE A 44 0.51 -15.90 -6.26
N MET A 45 1.71 -15.82 -6.83
CA MET A 45 2.25 -16.86 -7.72
C MET A 45 3.29 -17.75 -7.03
N ASN A 46 3.69 -17.43 -5.80
CA ASN A 46 4.74 -18.10 -5.02
C ASN A 46 6.12 -18.16 -5.70
N LYS A 47 6.32 -17.40 -6.78
CA LYS A 47 7.58 -17.25 -7.51
C LYS A 47 7.54 -15.98 -8.37
N PRO A 48 8.69 -15.36 -8.66
CA PRO A 48 8.77 -14.30 -9.66
C PRO A 48 8.46 -14.90 -11.04
N ALA A 49 7.55 -14.31 -11.81
CA ALA A 49 7.25 -14.76 -13.16
C ALA A 49 8.16 -14.08 -14.20
N GLN A 50 8.71 -12.89 -13.91
CA GLN A 50 9.60 -12.14 -14.82
C GLN A 50 9.00 -11.91 -16.22
N THR A 51 7.67 -11.84 -16.32
CA THR A 51 6.94 -11.59 -17.56
C THR A 51 6.05 -10.37 -17.41
N LEU A 52 5.69 -9.75 -18.54
CA LEU A 52 4.75 -8.62 -18.55
C LEU A 52 3.41 -8.99 -17.88
N ILE A 53 2.91 -10.21 -18.11
CA ILE A 53 1.67 -10.70 -17.49
C ILE A 53 1.84 -10.84 -15.98
N GLY A 54 2.97 -11.38 -15.51
CA GLY A 54 3.30 -11.46 -14.08
C GLY A 54 3.31 -10.09 -13.41
N THR A 55 3.93 -9.08 -14.05
CA THR A 55 3.92 -7.70 -13.56
C THR A 55 2.52 -7.12 -13.47
N ILE A 56 1.64 -7.39 -14.45
CA ILE A 56 0.23 -6.96 -14.42
C ILE A 56 -0.51 -7.62 -13.25
N VAL A 57 -0.32 -8.92 -13.05
CA VAL A 57 -0.91 -9.66 -11.92
C VAL A 57 -0.45 -9.08 -10.58
N GLY A 58 0.86 -8.83 -10.44
CA GLY A 58 1.43 -8.18 -9.25
C GLY A 58 0.86 -6.79 -9.01
N PHE A 59 0.76 -5.97 -10.05
CA PHE A 59 0.16 -4.63 -9.94
C PHE A 59 -1.31 -4.70 -9.48
N ILE A 60 -2.14 -5.54 -10.11
CA ILE A 60 -3.54 -5.73 -9.71
C ILE A 60 -3.63 -6.22 -8.27
N GLY A 61 -2.82 -7.22 -7.91
CA GLY A 61 -2.74 -7.76 -6.57
C GLY A 61 -2.43 -6.68 -5.52
N HIS A 62 -1.42 -5.87 -5.78
CA HIS A 62 -1.04 -4.78 -4.88
C HIS A 62 -2.16 -3.73 -4.74
N ILE A 63 -2.83 -3.39 -5.85
CA ILE A 63 -3.96 -2.45 -5.83
C ILE A 63 -5.15 -2.98 -5.01
N ILE A 64 -5.47 -4.28 -5.11
CA ILE A 64 -6.52 -4.90 -4.31
C ILE A 64 -6.17 -4.83 -2.81
N VAL A 65 -4.93 -5.17 -2.45
CA VAL A 65 -4.42 -5.07 -1.08
C VAL A 65 -4.52 -3.63 -0.56
N GLY A 66 -4.07 -2.66 -1.34
CA GLY A 66 -4.18 -1.23 -0.99
C GLY A 66 -5.63 -0.76 -0.83
N THR A 67 -6.55 -1.27 -1.64
CA THR A 67 -7.99 -0.99 -1.54
C THR A 67 -8.58 -1.55 -0.24
N MET A 68 -8.28 -2.81 0.09
CA MET A 68 -8.72 -3.45 1.33
C MET A 68 -8.22 -2.70 2.57
N PHE A 69 -6.95 -2.30 2.58
CA PHE A 69 -6.39 -1.52 3.68
C PHE A 69 -6.94 -0.10 3.75
N GLY A 70 -7.40 0.49 2.64
CA GLY A 70 -8.11 1.76 2.66
C GLY A 70 -9.48 1.66 3.35
N VAL A 71 -10.20 0.56 3.12
CA VAL A 71 -11.45 0.25 3.85
C VAL A 71 -11.18 0.13 5.34
N LEU A 72 -10.19 -0.67 5.73
CA LEU A 72 -9.81 -0.84 7.14
C LEU A 72 -9.48 0.52 7.80
N PHE A 73 -8.70 1.36 7.12
CA PHE A 73 -8.36 2.68 7.62
C PHE A 73 -9.59 3.59 7.83
N SER A 74 -10.57 3.55 6.92
CA SER A 74 -11.77 4.39 7.05
C SER A 74 -12.61 4.04 8.28
N TYR A 75 -12.63 2.75 8.68
CA TYR A 75 -13.25 2.29 9.92
C TYR A 75 -12.39 2.59 11.17
N ILE A 76 -11.06 2.49 11.10
CA ILE A 76 -10.18 2.93 12.21
C ILE A 76 -10.40 4.41 12.53
N ILE A 77 -10.55 5.24 11.49
CA ILE A 77 -10.87 6.65 11.65
C ILE A 77 -12.24 6.85 12.30
N LEU A 78 -13.26 6.08 11.90
CA LEU A 78 -14.60 6.13 12.50
C LEU A 78 -14.56 5.82 14.01
N LEU A 79 -13.84 4.78 14.40
CA LEU A 79 -13.76 4.30 15.79
C LEU A 79 -12.87 5.16 16.68
N THR A 80 -12.03 6.01 16.09
CA THR A 80 -11.11 6.86 16.85
C THR A 80 -11.52 8.32 16.78
N SER A 81 -10.94 9.09 15.84
CA SER A 81 -11.22 10.51 15.65
C SER A 81 -10.64 11.02 14.34
N HIS A 82 -11.13 12.17 13.89
CA HIS A 82 -10.60 12.86 12.71
C HIS A 82 -9.39 13.76 13.00
N ARG A 83 -8.95 13.83 14.27
CA ARG A 83 -7.76 14.59 14.67
C ARG A 83 -6.48 13.88 14.23
N TYR A 84 -5.48 14.66 13.82
CA TYR A 84 -4.17 14.18 13.37
C TYR A 84 -4.22 13.16 12.22
N PHE A 85 -5.13 13.39 11.26
CA PHE A 85 -5.43 12.46 10.15
C PHE A 85 -4.19 11.97 9.39
N VAL A 86 -3.27 12.89 9.06
CA VAL A 86 -2.03 12.57 8.32
C VAL A 86 -1.09 11.72 9.17
N LEU A 87 -0.95 12.03 10.46
CA LEU A 87 -0.11 11.26 11.38
C LEU A 87 -0.65 9.83 11.56
N LYS A 88 -1.98 9.66 11.64
CA LYS A 88 -2.61 8.34 11.65
C LYS A 88 -2.35 7.59 10.34
N GLY A 89 -2.41 8.28 9.20
CA GLY A 89 -2.03 7.71 7.90
C GLY A 89 -0.58 7.22 7.87
N LEU A 90 0.38 8.06 8.30
CA LEU A 90 1.79 7.69 8.40
C LEU A 90 2.02 6.47 9.30
N GLY A 91 1.44 6.49 10.51
CA GLY A 91 1.55 5.37 11.44
C GLY A 91 0.92 4.09 10.87
N TYR A 92 -0.24 4.20 10.23
CA TYR A 92 -0.90 3.08 9.56
C TYR A 92 -0.03 2.48 8.45
N GLY A 93 0.51 3.31 7.56
CA GLY A 93 1.44 2.86 6.52
C GLY A 93 2.69 2.19 7.07
N ALA A 94 3.32 2.77 8.09
CA ALA A 94 4.50 2.20 8.76
C ALA A 94 4.20 0.83 9.40
N ILE A 95 3.06 0.69 10.09
CA ILE A 95 2.63 -0.58 10.69
C ILE A 95 2.37 -1.62 9.60
N LEU A 96 1.67 -1.25 8.51
CA LEU A 96 1.42 -2.16 7.40
C LEU A 96 2.71 -2.63 6.74
N TRP A 97 3.67 -1.74 6.52
CA TRP A 97 4.98 -2.13 5.98
C TRP A 97 5.65 -3.17 6.87
N PHE A 98 5.73 -2.91 8.19
CA PHE A 98 6.37 -3.84 9.12
C PHE A 98 5.66 -5.21 9.12
N LEU A 99 4.32 -5.21 9.18
CA LEU A 99 3.54 -6.45 9.19
C LEU A 99 3.65 -7.22 7.88
N LEU A 100 3.49 -6.57 6.73
CA LEU A 100 3.51 -7.24 5.42
C LEU A 100 4.90 -7.78 5.08
N MET A 101 5.97 -7.03 5.39
CA MET A 101 7.34 -7.50 5.22
C MET A 101 7.64 -8.67 6.17
N GLY A 102 7.20 -8.57 7.42
CA GLY A 102 7.32 -9.63 8.41
C GLY A 102 6.59 -10.90 7.99
N PHE A 103 5.34 -10.80 7.52
CA PHE A 103 4.58 -11.95 7.04
C PHE A 103 5.26 -12.63 5.85
N GLY A 104 5.66 -11.87 4.82
CA GLY A 104 6.36 -12.46 3.68
C GLY A 104 7.66 -13.16 4.07
N THR A 105 8.37 -12.62 5.08
CA THR A 105 9.58 -13.24 5.64
C THR A 105 9.25 -14.56 6.36
N ILE A 106 8.25 -14.57 7.25
CA ILE A 106 7.80 -15.75 8.01
C ILE A 106 7.35 -16.88 7.08
N PHE A 107 6.65 -16.54 5.99
CA PHE A 107 6.18 -17.52 5.02
C PHE A 107 7.23 -17.94 3.98
N ASN A 108 8.48 -17.47 4.12
CA ASN A 108 9.58 -17.79 3.22
C ASN A 108 9.27 -17.48 1.74
N LEU A 109 8.52 -16.40 1.48
CA LEU A 109 8.18 -16.02 0.12
C LEU A 109 9.41 -15.50 -0.62
N ALA A 110 9.51 -15.84 -1.90
CA ALA A 110 10.50 -15.24 -2.80
C ALA A 110 10.42 -13.71 -2.72
N GLN A 111 11.53 -12.99 -2.92
CA GLN A 111 11.64 -11.52 -2.76
C GLN A 111 11.51 -10.99 -1.32
N PHE A 112 11.01 -11.78 -0.36
CA PHE A 112 10.98 -11.41 1.06
C PHE A 112 12.15 -12.00 1.87
N GLN A 113 12.99 -12.82 1.24
CA GLN A 113 14.21 -13.36 1.84
C GLN A 113 15.41 -12.45 1.53
N ASP A 114 16.34 -12.36 2.49
CA ASP A 114 17.61 -11.62 2.38
C ASP A 114 17.44 -10.22 1.78
N ILE A 115 16.39 -9.51 2.19
CA ILE A 115 16.05 -8.20 1.64
C ILE A 115 17.18 -7.22 1.96
N PRO A 116 17.86 -6.64 0.95
CA PRO A 116 18.89 -5.66 1.23
C PRO A 116 18.30 -4.42 1.92
N PRO A 117 19.12 -3.65 2.66
CA PRO A 117 18.63 -2.45 3.36
C PRO A 117 17.95 -1.45 2.43
N THR A 118 18.40 -1.35 1.17
CA THR A 118 17.86 -0.36 0.22
C THR A 118 16.41 -0.67 -0.19
N PRO A 119 16.02 -1.86 -0.69
CA PRO A 119 14.61 -2.23 -0.89
C PRO A 119 13.76 -2.15 0.38
N ALA A 120 14.31 -2.48 1.55
CA ALA A 120 13.58 -2.33 2.82
C ALA A 120 13.25 -0.85 3.10
N LEU A 121 14.20 0.06 2.89
CA LEU A 121 14.00 1.49 3.09
C LEU A 121 13.09 2.12 2.03
N THR A 122 13.23 1.77 0.76
CA THR A 122 12.38 2.31 -0.31
C THR A 122 10.93 1.85 -0.16
N THR A 123 10.70 0.60 0.23
CA THR A 123 9.35 0.11 0.55
C THR A 123 8.76 0.78 1.77
N PHE A 124 9.57 1.09 2.80
CA PHE A 124 9.13 1.87 3.96
C PHE A 124 8.68 3.27 3.54
N ILE A 125 9.50 3.99 2.75
CA ILE A 125 9.14 5.32 2.23
C ILE A 125 7.85 5.25 1.41
N GLY A 126 7.72 4.25 0.53
CA GLY A 126 6.48 4.08 -0.24
C GLY A 126 5.26 3.76 0.61
N ALA A 127 5.41 3.06 1.74
CA ALA A 127 4.34 2.83 2.69
C ALA A 127 3.93 4.10 3.45
N LEU A 128 4.88 4.99 3.76
CA LEU A 128 4.58 6.32 4.28
C LEU A 128 3.82 7.16 3.25
N ILE A 129 4.23 7.11 1.97
CA ILE A 129 3.54 7.76 0.85
C ILE A 129 2.10 7.23 0.77
N TYR A 130 1.91 5.91 0.78
CA TYR A 130 0.59 5.29 0.80
C TYR A 130 -0.26 5.81 1.96
N GLY A 131 0.28 5.80 3.18
CA GLY A 131 -0.43 6.26 4.38
C GLY A 131 -0.87 7.72 4.31
N VAL A 132 0.02 8.60 3.82
CA VAL A 132 -0.29 10.02 3.60
C VAL A 132 -1.35 10.20 2.53
N THR A 133 -1.18 9.58 1.36
CA THR A 133 -2.12 9.68 0.25
C THR A 133 -3.49 9.14 0.66
N LEU A 134 -3.55 7.99 1.33
CA LEU A 134 -4.77 7.39 1.86
C LEU A 134 -5.52 8.36 2.77
N ALA A 135 -4.81 8.94 3.75
CA ALA A 135 -5.41 9.89 4.69
C ALA A 135 -5.94 11.14 3.97
N TYR A 136 -5.19 11.72 3.04
CA TYR A 136 -5.65 12.89 2.28
C TYR A 136 -6.84 12.56 1.37
N SER A 137 -6.76 11.48 0.60
CA SER A 137 -7.83 11.04 -0.30
C SER A 137 -9.12 10.77 0.47
N LEU A 138 -9.05 10.05 1.58
CA LEU A 138 -10.22 9.79 2.42
C LEU A 138 -10.79 11.09 2.99
N ARG A 139 -9.95 12.01 3.49
CA ARG A 139 -10.41 13.30 4.01
C ARG A 139 -11.13 14.15 2.96
N ILE A 140 -10.64 14.15 1.72
CA ILE A 140 -11.27 14.87 0.60
C ILE A 140 -12.63 14.25 0.27
N ILE A 141 -12.68 12.92 0.18
CA ILE A 141 -13.93 12.19 -0.10
C ILE A 141 -14.96 12.44 1.02
N ASP A 142 -14.56 12.27 2.28
CA ASP A 142 -15.43 12.43 3.46
C ASP A 142 -16.02 13.85 3.58
N LYS A 143 -15.22 14.88 3.28
CA LYS A 143 -15.69 16.29 3.28
C LYS A 143 -16.78 16.51 2.22
N ASN A 144 -16.66 15.86 1.07
CA ASN A 144 -17.62 15.97 -0.02
C ASN A 144 -18.88 15.13 0.22
N THR A 145 -18.79 14.05 1.02
CA THR A 145 -19.91 13.14 1.29
C THR A 145 -20.61 13.40 2.62
N ARG A 146 -20.14 14.36 3.44
CA ARG A 146 -20.65 14.66 4.79
C ARG A 146 -20.66 13.41 5.69
N LEU A 147 -19.57 12.63 5.63
CA LEU A 147 -19.32 11.51 6.55
C LEU A 147 -18.70 11.97 7.89
N LEU A 148 -18.50 13.29 8.01
CA LEU A 148 -18.01 14.04 9.17
C LEU A 148 -19.12 14.95 9.70
#